data_AF-A0A7R8XFN8-F1
#
_entry.id   AF-A0A7R8XFN8-F1
#
_cell.length_a   1.000
_cell.length_b   1.000
_cell.length_c   1.000
_cell.angle_alpha   90.00
_cell.angle_beta   90.00
_cell.angle_gamma   90.00
#
_symmetry.space_group_name_H-M   'P 1'
#
loop_
_entity.id
_entity.type
_entity.pdbx_description
1 polymer ?
#
loop_
_entity_poly.entity_id
_entity_poly.type
_entity_poly.pdbx_seq_one_letter_code
_entity_poly.pdbx_strand_id
1 'polypeptide(L)'
;MNERVKKENYSSSDEVHLAEIVKEHPEVESRRYDADSLHKKNHAWKMIHEAYNSSCPSGNTQSLDQLKGLWNRLKVKTTQDRDQQGKEAKTGGGE
;
A
#
# COMPACT_ATOMS: atom_id res chain seq x y z
N MET A 1 -9.60 -15.73 26.93
CA MET A 1 -9.98 -14.41 26.41
C MET A 1 -9.09 -14.12 25.22
N ASN A 2 -9.48 -14.53 24.02
CA ASN A 2 -8.74 -14.19 22.80
C ASN A 2 -9.34 -12.88 22.30
N GLU A 3 -8.80 -11.78 22.80
CA GLU A 3 -9.10 -10.46 22.27
C GLU A 3 -8.61 -10.44 20.83
N ARG A 4 -9.56 -10.64 19.91
CA ARG A 4 -9.39 -10.30 18.51
C ARG A 4 -9.30 -8.78 18.53
N VAL A 5 -8.10 -8.23 18.75
CA VAL A 5 -7.83 -6.81 18.55
C VAL A 5 -8.34 -6.53 17.14
N LYS A 6 -9.51 -5.87 17.07
CA LYS A 6 -10.03 -5.35 15.82
C LYS A 6 -8.93 -4.41 15.39
N LYS A 7 -8.09 -4.87 14.46
CA LYS A 7 -7.09 -4.04 13.83
C LYS A 7 -7.88 -2.89 13.25
N GLU A 8 -7.81 -1.74 13.92
CA GLU A 8 -8.55 -0.55 13.57
C GLU A 8 -8.33 -0.34 12.08
N ASN A 9 -9.41 -0.05 11.35
CA ASN A 9 -9.30 0.23 9.93
C ASN A 9 -8.15 1.22 9.76
N TYR A 10 -7.14 0.79 9.01
CA TYR A 10 -5.99 1.61 8.67
C TYR A 10 -6.47 3.02 8.37
N SER A 11 -5.96 4.00 9.11
CA SER A 11 -6.41 5.36 8.91
C SER A 11 -5.98 5.78 7.51
N SER A 12 -6.74 6.66 6.86
CA SER A 12 -6.36 7.18 5.54
C SER A 12 -4.97 7.83 5.57
N SER A 13 -4.54 8.33 6.73
CA SER A 13 -3.18 8.81 6.96
C SER A 13 -2.12 7.69 6.84
N ASP A 14 -2.40 6.48 7.33
CA ASP A 14 -1.49 5.32 7.19
C ASP A 14 -1.35 4.87 5.74
N GLU A 15 -2.46 4.90 4.99
CA GLU A 15 -2.48 4.59 3.55
C GLU A 15 -1.61 5.59 2.77
N VAL A 16 -1.77 6.89 3.04
CA VAL A 16 -0.98 7.96 2.39
C VAL A 16 0.49 7.84 2.75
N HIS A 17 0.81 7.66 4.03
CA HIS A 17 2.18 7.56 4.49
C HIS A 17 2.91 6.36 3.87
N LEU A 18 2.25 5.19 3.81
CA LEU A 18 2.81 4.03 3.10
C LEU A 18 3.04 4.32 1.62
N ALA A 19 2.11 5.01 0.96
CA ALA A 19 2.25 5.35 -0.45
C ALA A 19 3.42 6.29 -0.73
N GLU A 20 3.71 7.24 0.16
CA GLU A 20 4.86 8.13 0.03
C GLU A 20 6.18 7.36 0.10
N ILE A 21 6.33 6.49 1.10
CA ILE A 21 7.55 5.69 1.26
C ILE A 21 7.72 4.72 0.09
N VAL A 22 6.64 4.07 -0.36
CA VAL A 22 6.69 3.13 -1.49
C VAL A 22 7.08 3.83 -2.80
N LYS A 23 6.70 5.09 -3.02
CA LYS A 23 7.10 5.87 -4.20
C LYS A 23 8.62 6.06 -4.29
N GLU A 24 9.32 6.08 -3.15
CA GLU A 24 10.79 6.16 -3.10
C GLU A 24 11.44 4.83 -3.50
N HIS A 25 10.67 3.73 -3.53
CA HIS A 25 11.12 2.37 -3.84
C HIS A 25 10.39 1.77 -5.06
N PRO A 26 10.60 2.28 -6.28
CA PRO A 26 9.90 1.78 -7.48
C PRO A 26 10.19 0.30 -7.79
N GLU A 27 11.25 -0.26 -7.21
CA GLU A 27 11.59 -1.68 -7.33
C GLU A 27 10.50 -2.62 -6.80
N VAL A 28 9.74 -2.22 -5.77
CA VAL A 28 8.63 -3.05 -5.25
C VAL A 28 7.47 -3.14 -6.22
N GLU A 29 7.33 -2.15 -7.11
CA GLU A 29 6.32 -2.12 -8.17
C GLU A 29 6.77 -2.76 -9.48
N SER A 30 8.07 -3.05 -9.61
CA SER A 30 8.61 -3.68 -10.80
C SER A 30 7.90 -5.01 -11.08
N ARG A 31 7.53 -5.27 -12.34
CA ARG A 31 6.95 -6.57 -12.75
C ARG A 31 8.00 -7.67 -12.93
N ARG A 32 9.29 -7.35 -12.78
CA ARG A 32 10.38 -8.32 -12.97
C ARG A 32 10.38 -9.41 -11.90
N TYR A 33 10.68 -10.64 -12.30
CA TYR A 33 10.69 -11.83 -11.44
C TYR A 33 12.06 -12.53 -11.43
N ASP A 34 13.13 -11.83 -11.81
CA ASP A 34 14.48 -12.36 -11.74
C ASP A 34 14.93 -12.45 -10.26
N ALA A 35 15.81 -13.40 -9.93
CA ALA A 35 16.28 -13.62 -8.55
C ALA A 35 16.87 -12.34 -7.91
N ASP A 36 17.62 -11.55 -8.70
CA ASP A 36 18.13 -10.23 -8.28
C ASP A 36 16.99 -9.24 -7.99
N SER A 37 15.97 -9.20 -8.83
CA SER A 37 14.80 -8.34 -8.63
C SER A 37 13.99 -8.75 -7.40
N LEU A 38 13.86 -10.05 -7.12
CA LEU A 38 13.21 -10.54 -5.90
C LEU A 38 13.97 -10.13 -4.64
N HIS A 39 15.31 -10.22 -4.66
CA HIS A 39 16.12 -9.74 -3.54
C HIS A 39 15.99 -8.23 -3.33
N LYS A 40 16.05 -7.42 -4.39
CA LYS A 40 15.86 -5.96 -4.32
C LYS A 40 14.49 -5.60 -3.78
N LYS A 41 13.43 -6.22 -4.28
CA LYS A 41 12.07 -6.06 -3.76
C LYS A 41 11.98 -6.38 -2.27
N ASN A 42 12.54 -7.50 -1.85
CA ASN A 42 12.51 -7.89 -0.45
C ASN A 42 13.29 -6.91 0.43
N HIS A 43 14.43 -6.42 -0.07
CA HIS A 43 15.23 -5.40 0.61
C HIS A 43 14.46 -4.09 0.73
N ALA A 44 13.86 -3.61 -0.36
CA ALA A 44 13.05 -2.40 -0.36
C ALA A 44 11.85 -2.51 0.58
N TRP A 45 11.16 -3.65 0.61
CA TRP A 45 10.10 -3.87 1.59
C TRP A 45 10.59 -3.76 3.04
N LYS A 46 11.80 -4.24 3.34
CA LYS A 46 12.42 -4.06 4.67
C LYS A 46 12.70 -2.59 4.97
N MET A 47 13.22 -1.84 4.01
CA MET A 47 13.44 -0.39 4.16
C MET A 47 12.12 0.34 4.40
N ILE A 48 11.08 0.05 3.59
CA ILE A 48 9.73 0.62 3.75
C ILE A 48 9.18 0.33 5.14
N HIS A 49 9.33 -0.92 5.60
CA HIS A 49 8.89 -1.32 6.93
C HIS A 49 9.63 -0.57 8.03
N GLU A 50 10.95 -0.45 7.93
CA GLU A 50 11.74 0.28 8.93
C GLU A 50 11.38 1.77 8.95
N ALA A 51 11.28 2.41 7.78
CA ALA A 51 10.87 3.81 7.65
C ALA A 51 9.47 4.04 8.22
N TYR A 52 8.50 3.20 7.84
CA TYR A 52 7.13 3.31 8.33
C TYR A 52 7.03 3.13 9.85
N ASN A 53 7.74 2.13 10.41
CA ASN A 53 7.75 1.90 11.85
C ASN A 53 8.47 3.03 12.61
N SER A 54 9.57 3.55 12.06
CA SER A 54 10.30 4.69 12.65
C SER A 54 9.48 5.98 12.64
N SER A 55 8.59 6.14 11.66
CA SER A 55 7.66 7.27 11.56
C SER A 55 6.35 7.04 12.32
N CYS A 56 6.15 5.88 12.97
CA CYS A 56 4.95 5.59 13.75
C CYS A 56 5.20 5.86 15.26
N PRO A 57 4.82 7.04 15.79
CA PRO A 57 4.98 7.36 17.21
C PRO A 57 4.02 6.57 18.12
N SER A 58 3.01 5.90 17.53
CA SER A 58 1.95 5.22 18.28
C SER A 58 2.36 3.85 18.84
N GLY A 59 3.60 3.39 18.61
CA GLY A 59 4.08 2.08 19.06
C GLY A 59 3.39 0.89 18.39
N ASN A 60 2.50 1.14 17.42
CA ASN A 60 1.78 0.09 16.72
C ASN A 60 2.59 -0.39 15.51
N THR A 61 3.62 -1.19 15.77
CA THR A 61 4.51 -1.66 14.73
C THR A 61 3.77 -2.58 13.76
N GLN A 62 3.90 -2.32 12.47
CA GLN A 62 3.26 -3.14 11.44
C GLN A 62 4.22 -4.14 10.86
N SER A 63 3.80 -5.39 10.75
CA SER A 63 4.61 -6.42 10.12
C SER A 63 4.69 -6.21 8.60
N LEU A 64 5.80 -6.64 8.00
CA LEU A 64 6.03 -6.61 6.54
C LEU A 64 4.85 -7.16 5.73
N ASP A 65 4.26 -8.28 6.16
CA ASP A 65 3.11 -8.89 5.48
C ASP A 65 1.88 -7.97 5.47
N GLN A 66 1.68 -7.25 6.57
CA GLN A 66 0.56 -6.33 6.73
C GLN A 66 0.72 -5.09 5.84
N LEU A 67 1.93 -4.55 5.73
CA LEU A 67 2.24 -3.44 4.82
C LEU A 67 2.06 -3.86 3.36
N LYS A 68 2.52 -5.06 2.98
CA LYS A 68 2.30 -5.63 1.64
C LYS A 68 0.80 -5.76 1.34
N GLY A 69 0.03 -6.27 2.30
CA GLY A 69 -1.42 -6.39 2.19
C GLY A 69 -2.11 -5.02 2.04
N LEU A 70 -1.71 -4.02 2.83
CA LEU A 70 -2.23 -2.66 2.75
C LEU A 70 -1.96 -2.04 1.38
N TRP A 71 -0.71 -2.14 0.90
CA TRP A 71 -0.32 -1.64 -0.41
C TRP A 71 -1.12 -2.28 -1.54
N ASN A 72 -1.32 -3.60 -1.49
CA ASN A 72 -2.12 -4.30 -2.50
C ASN A 72 -3.57 -3.79 -2.52
N ARG A 73 -4.17 -3.57 -1.34
CA ARG A 73 -5.52 -2.97 -1.23
C ARG A 73 -5.54 -1.54 -1.78
N LEU A 74 -4.52 -0.74 -1.47
CA LEU A 74 -4.40 0.64 -1.95
C LEU A 74 -4.30 0.69 -3.48
N LYS A 75 -3.54 -0.23 -4.09
CA LYS A 75 -3.44 -0.38 -5.55
C LYS A 75 -4.76 -0.74 -6.22
N VAL A 76 -5.55 -1.61 -5.60
CA VAL A 76 -6.89 -1.94 -6.09
C VAL A 76 -7.82 -0.74 -5.94
N LYS A 77 -7.78 -0.05 -4.79
CA LYS A 77 -8.60 1.14 -4.50
C LYS A 77 -8.31 2.29 -5.47
N THR A 78 -7.04 2.59 -5.77
CA THR A 78 -6.68 3.62 -6.77
C THR A 78 -7.08 3.22 -8.20
N THR A 79 -7.02 1.93 -8.54
CA THR A 79 -7.47 1.44 -9.85
C THR A 79 -8.99 1.52 -9.98
N GLN A 80 -9.73 1.15 -8.93
CA GLN A 80 -11.18 1.26 -8.89
C GLN A 80 -11.66 2.71 -8.92
N ASP A 81 -11.03 3.60 -8.15
CA ASP A 81 -11.34 5.03 -8.16
C ASP A 81 -11.19 5.64 -9.57
N ARG A 82 -10.15 5.21 -10.30
CA ARG A 82 -9.91 5.62 -11.69
C ARG A 82 -10.91 5.02 -12.68
N ASP A 83 -11.39 3.80 -12.48
CA ASP A 83 -12.48 3.19 -13.28
C ASP A 83 -13.82 3.87 -13.00
N GLN A 84 -14.09 4.19 -11.74
CA GLN A 84 -15.32 4.85 -11.30
C GLN A 84 -15.39 6.28 -11.84
N GLN A 85 -14.32 7.07 -11.72
CA GLN A 85 -14.24 8.38 -12.36
C GLN A 85 -14.34 8.30 -13.90
N GLY A 86 -13.82 7.24 -14.52
CA GLY A 86 -13.96 7.00 -15.96
C GLY A 86 -15.40 6.65 -16.41
N LYS A 87 -16.23 6.12 -15.51
CA LYS A 87 -17.66 5.85 -15.74
C LYS A 87 -18.53 7.08 -15.44
N GLU A 88 -18.18 7.85 -14.42
CA GLU A 88 -18.89 9.08 -14.08
C GLU A 88 -18.59 10.22 -15.07
N ALA A 89 -17.39 10.24 -15.68
CA ALA A 89 -17.04 11.17 -16.75
C ALA A 89 -17.61 10.82 -18.14
N LYS A 90 -18.43 9.74 -18.26
CA LYS A 90 -19.01 9.27 -19.53
C LYS A 90 -20.53 9.08 -19.50
N THR A 91 -21.25 9.77 -18.61
CA THR A 91 -22.70 9.95 -18.78
C THR A 91 -22.96 11.40 -19.17
N GLY A 92 -22.53 11.74 -20.39
CA GLY A 92 -22.79 13.01 -21.07
C GLY A 92 -22.88 12.72 -22.57
N GLY A 93 -24.08 12.40 -23.01
CA GLY A 93 -24.43 11.97 -24.38
C GLY A 93 -25.39 10.78 -24.27
N GLY A 94 -26.71 10.93 -24.28
CA GLY A 94 -27.52 11.91 -24.98
C GLY A 94 -28.00 11.29 -26.28
N GLU A 95 -29.22 10.72 -26.22
CA GLU A 95 -30.09 10.21 -27.29
C GLU A 95 -29.77 8.85 -27.94
#